data_AF-A0A662IJ02-F1
#
_entry.id   AF-A0A662IJ02-F1
#
_cell.length_a   1.000
_cell.length_b   1.000
_cell.length_c   1.000
_cell.angle_alpha   90.00
_cell.angle_beta   90.00
_cell.angle_gamma   90.00
#
_symmetry.space_group_name_H-M   'P 1'
#
loop_
_entity.id
_entity.type
_entity.pdbx_description
1 polymer ?
#
loop_
_entity_poly.entity_id
_entity_poly.type
_entity_poly.pdbx_seq_one_letter_code
_entity_poly.pdbx_strand_id
1 'polypeptide(L)'
;MYSNIIKIVEENLQRVREILPRVASMLSEYFGELEETRAEKYVKPVLESLPHVVIHELAHAYVNEKILRSMQLPKNVHVFVDEVLARLIERKISSRLKSSGYKWVLVETLEEQFEELKHYSVLKDVNFTLEDYVKLYNEFEKSASSKQLEDFVDKLIHVAQKLYAESFDRSQAVS
;
A
#
# COMPACT_ATOMS: atom_id res chain seq x y z
N MET A 1 -12.46 16.89 10.98
CA MET A 1 -12.26 16.47 9.57
C MET A 1 -11.78 15.02 9.64
N TYR A 2 -12.33 14.09 8.85
CA TYR A 2 -12.26 12.60 8.96
C TYR A 2 -13.34 11.88 9.79
N SER A 3 -14.38 12.57 10.29
CA SER A 3 -15.47 11.95 11.05
C SER A 3 -16.17 10.82 10.31
N ASN A 4 -16.28 10.91 8.98
CA ASN A 4 -16.92 9.90 8.16
C ASN A 4 -16.07 8.62 8.04
N ILE A 5 -14.75 8.72 7.94
CA ILE A 5 -13.85 7.55 7.85
C ILE A 5 -13.83 6.80 9.18
N ILE A 6 -13.74 7.54 10.29
CA ILE A 6 -13.83 6.95 11.65
C ILE A 6 -15.14 6.19 11.80
N LYS A 7 -16.26 6.82 11.43
CA LYS A 7 -17.58 6.18 11.46
C LYS A 7 -17.65 4.90 10.60
N ILE A 8 -17.08 4.92 9.38
CA ILE A 8 -17.03 3.73 8.51
C ILE A 8 -16.22 2.60 9.16
N VAL A 9 -15.08 2.91 9.77
CA VAL A 9 -14.27 1.90 10.48
C VAL A 9 -15.04 1.31 11.65
N GLU A 10 -15.66 2.15 12.48
CA GLU A 10 -16.47 1.71 13.63
C GLU A 10 -17.65 0.83 13.21
N GLU A 11 -18.40 1.24 12.19
CA GLU A 11 -19.53 0.47 11.66
C GLU A 11 -19.11 -0.90 11.14
N ASN A 12 -17.97 -1.00 10.45
CA ASN A 12 -17.49 -2.27 9.92
C ASN A 12 -16.94 -3.19 11.01
N LEU A 13 -16.20 -2.66 12.00
CA LEU A 13 -15.75 -3.45 13.15
C LEU A 13 -16.94 -3.99 13.96
N GLN A 14 -17.99 -3.18 14.10
CA GLN A 14 -19.22 -3.61 14.76
C GLN A 14 -19.91 -4.74 13.98
N ARG A 15 -20.03 -4.65 12.65
CA ARG A 15 -20.58 -5.72 11.80
C ARG A 15 -19.78 -7.02 11.92
N VAL A 16 -18.45 -6.94 11.93
CA VAL A 16 -17.57 -8.11 12.13
C VAL A 16 -17.84 -8.74 13.50
N ARG A 17 -17.94 -7.93 14.55
CA ARG A 17 -18.25 -8.42 15.91
C ARG A 17 -19.61 -9.11 15.98
N GLU A 18 -20.62 -8.59 15.29
CA GLU A 18 -21.98 -9.14 15.27
C GLU A 18 -22.07 -10.48 14.55
N ILE A 19 -21.31 -10.67 13.47
CA ILE A 19 -21.39 -11.88 12.65
C ILE A 19 -20.45 -13.00 13.14
N LEU A 20 -19.35 -12.67 13.82
CA LEU A 20 -18.32 -13.62 14.22
C LEU A 20 -18.87 -14.84 15.00
N PRO A 21 -19.76 -14.69 16.00
CA PRO A 21 -20.33 -15.84 16.71
C PRO A 21 -21.15 -16.75 15.80
N ARG A 22 -21.86 -16.17 14.82
CA ARG A 22 -22.66 -16.93 13.85
C ARG A 22 -21.76 -17.74 12.93
N VAL A 23 -20.68 -17.13 12.44
CA VAL A 23 -19.68 -17.83 11.61
C VAL A 23 -19.03 -18.97 12.39
N ALA A 24 -18.60 -18.74 13.64
CA ALA A 24 -18.01 -19.78 14.47
C ALA A 24 -18.97 -20.96 14.72
N SER A 25 -20.26 -20.66 14.98
CA SER A 25 -21.30 -21.68 15.12
C SER A 25 -21.50 -22.48 13.83
N MET A 26 -21.59 -21.81 12.68
CA MET A 26 -21.75 -22.47 11.38
C MET A 26 -20.55 -23.34 11.01
N LEU A 27 -19.32 -22.87 11.28
CA LEU A 27 -18.12 -23.66 11.08
C LEU A 27 -18.13 -24.93 11.95
N SER A 28 -18.55 -24.80 13.21
CA SER A 28 -18.64 -25.93 14.14
C SER A 28 -19.70 -26.94 13.73
N GLU A 29 -20.87 -26.47 13.27
CA GLU A 29 -21.96 -27.31 12.79
C GLU A 29 -21.60 -28.08 11.52
N TYR A 30 -20.95 -27.44 10.56
CA TYR A 30 -20.64 -28.04 9.27
C TYR A 30 -19.35 -28.85 9.24
N PHE A 31 -18.35 -28.46 10.03
CA PHE A 31 -16.98 -28.98 9.90
C PHE A 31 -16.35 -29.44 11.23
N GLY A 32 -17.10 -29.37 12.35
CA GLY A 32 -16.64 -29.76 13.67
C GLY A 32 -16.03 -28.60 14.48
N GLU A 33 -15.90 -28.81 15.79
CA GLU A 33 -15.49 -27.76 16.72
C GLU A 33 -14.15 -27.10 16.36
N LEU A 34 -14.15 -25.77 16.38
CA LEU A 34 -12.96 -24.95 16.18
C LEU A 34 -12.40 -24.52 17.53
N GLU A 35 -11.17 -24.94 17.84
CA GLU A 35 -10.47 -24.45 19.03
C GLU A 35 -10.17 -22.95 18.91
N GLU A 36 -10.56 -22.20 19.95
CA GLU A 36 -10.43 -20.73 20.01
C GLU A 36 -8.98 -20.26 19.80
N THR A 37 -8.00 -20.92 20.43
CA THR A 37 -6.58 -20.58 20.31
C THR A 37 -6.04 -20.78 18.89
N ARG A 38 -6.59 -21.75 18.15
CA ARG A 38 -6.27 -21.94 16.74
C ARG A 38 -6.91 -20.86 15.89
N ALA A 39 -8.17 -20.50 16.16
CA ALA A 39 -8.85 -19.42 15.47
C ALA A 39 -8.13 -18.06 15.67
N GLU A 40 -7.71 -17.76 16.89
CA GLU A 40 -6.98 -16.53 17.22
C GLU A 40 -5.73 -16.36 16.35
N LYS A 41 -4.95 -17.44 16.16
CA LYS A 41 -3.74 -17.44 15.32
C LYS A 41 -4.00 -16.92 13.89
N TYR A 42 -5.19 -17.14 13.33
CA TYR A 42 -5.54 -16.71 11.98
C TYR A 42 -6.25 -15.35 11.95
N VAL A 43 -7.09 -15.06 12.95
CA VAL A 43 -7.89 -13.81 12.96
C VAL A 43 -7.08 -12.63 13.45
N LYS A 44 -6.24 -12.81 14.47
CA LYS A 44 -5.49 -11.72 15.11
C LYS A 44 -4.56 -10.98 14.13
N PRO A 45 -3.74 -11.64 13.30
CA PRO A 45 -2.88 -10.93 12.35
C PRO A 45 -3.66 -10.07 11.35
N VAL A 46 -4.86 -10.51 10.93
CA VAL A 46 -5.73 -9.75 10.02
C VAL A 46 -6.24 -8.47 10.69
N LEU A 47 -6.67 -8.56 11.95
CA LEU A 47 -7.13 -7.38 12.69
C LEU A 47 -5.98 -6.41 13.01
N GLU A 48 -4.80 -6.96 13.33
CA GLU A 48 -3.59 -6.17 13.59
C GLU A 48 -3.04 -5.49 12.32
N SER A 49 -3.32 -6.02 11.12
CA SER A 49 -2.91 -5.39 9.86
C SER A 49 -3.85 -4.29 9.37
N LEU A 50 -5.09 -4.21 9.87
CA LEU A 50 -6.08 -3.20 9.45
C LEU A 50 -5.54 -1.77 9.47
N PRO A 51 -4.81 -1.31 10.51
CA PRO A 51 -4.29 0.06 10.52
C PRO A 51 -3.30 0.33 9.38
N HIS A 52 -2.46 -0.64 9.03
CA HIS A 52 -1.53 -0.52 7.91
C HIS A 52 -2.30 -0.40 6.58
N VAL A 53 -3.30 -1.26 6.36
CA VAL A 53 -4.17 -1.17 5.17
C VAL A 53 -4.90 0.18 5.10
N VAL A 54 -5.47 0.66 6.21
CA VAL A 54 -6.16 1.96 6.22
C VAL A 54 -5.20 3.11 5.92
N ILE A 55 -3.97 3.09 6.45
CA ILE A 55 -2.97 4.11 6.14
C ILE A 55 -2.61 4.07 4.64
N HIS A 56 -2.47 2.88 4.07
CA HIS A 56 -2.18 2.69 2.65
C HIS A 56 -3.27 3.29 1.74
N GLU A 57 -4.54 2.95 2.00
CA GLU A 57 -5.67 3.48 1.22
C GLU A 57 -5.83 5.01 1.37
N LEU A 58 -5.54 5.54 2.56
CA LEU A 58 -5.51 6.99 2.77
C LEU A 58 -4.38 7.65 1.98
N ALA A 59 -3.23 6.98 1.82
CA ALA A 59 -2.14 7.45 1.00
C ALA A 59 -2.54 7.49 -0.48
N HIS A 60 -3.19 6.46 -1.00
CA HIS A 60 -3.78 6.48 -2.35
C HIS A 60 -4.77 7.62 -2.54
N ALA A 61 -5.71 7.80 -1.61
CA ALA A 61 -6.67 8.90 -1.67
C ALA A 61 -5.96 10.26 -1.70
N TYR A 62 -4.91 10.44 -0.91
CA TYR A 62 -4.09 11.66 -0.93
C TYR A 62 -3.38 11.86 -2.27
N VAL A 63 -2.70 10.83 -2.78
CA VAL A 63 -1.97 10.89 -4.05
C VAL A 63 -2.93 11.24 -5.20
N ASN A 64 -4.05 10.53 -5.31
CA ASN A 64 -5.02 10.75 -6.37
C ASN A 64 -5.68 12.14 -6.29
N GLU A 65 -6.06 12.62 -5.10
CA GLU A 65 -6.76 13.90 -4.96
C GLU A 65 -5.84 15.12 -4.98
N LYS A 66 -4.60 14.99 -4.50
CA LYS A 66 -3.69 16.13 -4.31
C LYS A 66 -2.54 16.19 -5.29
N ILE A 67 -2.12 15.06 -5.84
CA ILE A 67 -0.94 14.98 -6.70
C ILE A 67 -1.38 14.71 -8.14
N LEU A 68 -2.06 13.59 -8.38
CA LEU A 68 -2.31 13.11 -9.74
C LEU A 68 -3.58 13.68 -10.40
N ARG A 69 -4.49 14.28 -9.63
CA ARG A 69 -5.84 14.70 -10.09
C ARG A 69 -5.88 15.45 -11.42
N SER A 70 -4.95 16.36 -11.66
CA SER A 70 -4.89 17.18 -12.87
C SER A 70 -3.90 16.69 -13.92
N MET A 71 -3.21 15.57 -13.65
CA MET A 71 -2.16 15.04 -14.52
C MET A 71 -2.75 14.09 -15.55
N GLN A 72 -2.48 14.33 -16.83
CA GLN A 72 -2.84 13.42 -17.91
C GLN A 72 -1.69 12.46 -18.18
N LEU A 73 -1.70 11.32 -17.49
CA LEU A 73 -0.67 10.29 -17.61
C LEU A 73 -1.22 9.04 -18.32
N PRO A 74 -0.38 8.31 -19.09
CA PRO A 74 -0.72 6.96 -19.53
C PRO A 74 -1.11 6.07 -18.35
N LYS A 75 -2.11 5.19 -18.52
CA LYS A 75 -2.68 4.37 -17.43
C LYS A 75 -1.62 3.61 -16.61
N ASN A 76 -0.66 2.98 -17.29
CA ASN A 76 0.44 2.24 -16.67
C ASN A 76 1.38 3.15 -15.87
N VAL A 77 1.67 4.36 -16.36
CA VAL A 77 2.47 5.36 -15.63
C VAL A 77 1.71 5.85 -14.42
N HIS A 78 0.41 6.15 -14.56
CA HIS A 78 -0.44 6.57 -13.45
C HIS A 78 -0.45 5.54 -12.33
N VAL A 79 -0.74 4.27 -12.65
CA VAL A 79 -0.78 3.18 -11.64
C VAL A 79 0.59 3.02 -10.98
N PHE A 80 1.69 3.01 -11.75
CA PHE A 80 3.04 2.92 -11.17
C PHE A 80 3.30 4.04 -10.17
N VAL A 81 3.02 5.29 -10.55
CA VAL A 81 3.29 6.47 -9.72
C VAL A 81 2.42 6.45 -8.46
N ASP A 82 1.14 6.10 -8.60
CA ASP A 82 0.20 5.99 -7.48
C ASP A 82 0.66 4.95 -6.45
N GLU A 83 0.94 3.72 -6.90
CA GLU A 83 1.35 2.60 -6.04
C GLU A 83 2.68 2.85 -5.33
N VAL A 84 3.66 3.42 -6.05
CA VAL A 84 4.96 3.75 -5.45
C VAL A 84 4.78 4.88 -4.44
N LEU A 85 4.10 5.98 -4.78
CA LEU A 85 3.92 7.09 -3.83
C LEU A 85 3.12 6.68 -2.60
N ALA A 86 2.05 5.91 -2.77
CA ALA A 86 1.22 5.46 -1.66
C ALA A 86 2.04 4.67 -0.64
N ARG A 87 2.84 3.69 -1.08
CA ARG A 87 3.72 2.90 -0.21
C ARG A 87 4.81 3.72 0.48
N LEU A 88 5.40 4.69 -0.22
CA LEU A 88 6.41 5.58 0.36
C LEU A 88 5.81 6.48 1.45
N ILE A 89 4.63 7.05 1.19
CA ILE A 89 3.88 7.87 2.17
C ILE A 89 3.47 7.01 3.36
N GLU A 90 2.89 5.85 3.11
CA GLU A 90 2.45 4.90 4.14
C GLU A 90 3.61 4.53 5.06
N ARG A 91 4.75 4.11 4.50
CA ARG A 91 5.96 3.81 5.27
C ARG A 91 6.40 4.98 6.16
N LYS A 92 6.41 6.20 5.63
CA LYS A 92 6.80 7.40 6.38
C LYS A 92 5.84 7.69 7.54
N ILE A 93 4.54 7.62 7.29
CA ILE A 93 3.51 7.85 8.30
C ILE A 93 3.55 6.75 9.38
N SER A 94 3.60 5.49 8.99
CA SER A 94 3.69 4.35 9.89
C SER A 94 4.95 4.41 10.75
N SER A 95 6.11 4.76 10.17
CA SER A 95 7.37 4.97 10.90
C SER A 95 7.26 6.09 11.94
N ARG A 96 6.59 7.20 11.58
CA ARG A 96 6.35 8.32 12.50
C ARG A 96 5.40 7.94 13.64
N LEU A 97 4.32 7.22 13.36
CA LEU A 97 3.38 6.73 14.36
C LEU A 97 4.07 5.80 15.36
N LYS A 98 4.86 4.84 14.86
CA LYS A 98 5.64 3.91 15.69
C LYS A 98 6.61 4.66 16.61
N SER A 99 7.30 5.66 16.07
CA SER A 99 8.21 6.54 16.83
C SER A 99 7.50 7.42 17.86
N SER A 100 6.21 7.70 17.65
CA SER A 100 5.36 8.52 18.54
C SER A 100 4.66 7.70 19.64
N GLY A 101 4.98 6.41 19.77
CA GLY A 101 4.47 5.54 20.84
C GLY A 101 3.47 4.47 20.40
N TYR A 102 3.00 4.49 19.15
CA TYR A 102 2.10 3.46 18.60
C TYR A 102 2.90 2.23 18.13
N LYS A 103 3.54 1.54 19.09
CA LYS A 103 4.51 0.46 18.82
C LYS A 103 3.95 -0.72 18.00
N TRP A 104 2.63 -0.92 18.05
CA TRP A 104 1.90 -1.98 17.34
C TRP A 104 1.71 -1.67 15.85
N VAL A 105 1.94 -0.43 15.39
CA VAL A 105 1.84 -0.09 13.96
C VAL A 105 2.88 -0.89 13.17
N LEU A 106 2.40 -1.64 12.19
CA LEU A 106 3.23 -2.35 11.23
C LEU A 106 3.98 -1.33 10.37
N VAL A 107 5.28 -1.56 10.21
CA VAL A 107 6.13 -0.84 9.27
C VAL A 107 6.85 -1.92 8.50
N GLU A 108 6.41 -2.16 7.29
CA GLU A 108 7.05 -3.09 6.37
C GLU A 108 8.49 -2.65 6.11
N THR A 109 9.31 -3.58 5.68
CA THR A 109 10.64 -3.35 5.09
C THR A 109 10.52 -2.86 3.65
N LEU A 110 11.60 -2.36 3.05
CA LEU A 110 11.55 -1.92 1.65
C LEU A 110 11.44 -3.13 0.72
N GLU A 111 12.01 -4.25 1.14
CA GLU A 111 11.94 -5.55 0.49
C GLU A 111 10.48 -6.05 0.45
N GLU A 112 9.76 -6.03 1.57
CA GLU A 112 8.35 -6.42 1.63
C GLU A 112 7.50 -5.56 0.70
N GLN A 113 7.61 -4.23 0.79
CA GLN A 113 6.89 -3.31 -0.11
C GLN A 113 7.22 -3.54 -1.59
N PHE A 114 8.49 -3.84 -1.90
CA PHE A 114 8.92 -4.12 -3.26
C PHE A 114 8.36 -5.44 -3.80
N GLU A 115 8.29 -6.49 -2.97
CA GLU A 115 7.65 -7.74 -3.36
C GLU A 115 6.15 -7.56 -3.60
N GLU A 116 5.46 -6.73 -2.82
CA GLU A 116 4.06 -6.38 -3.11
C GLU A 116 3.92 -5.65 -4.45
N LEU A 117 4.79 -4.68 -4.72
CA LEU A 117 4.81 -3.93 -5.98
C LEU A 117 4.91 -4.86 -7.20
N LYS A 118 5.63 -5.97 -7.11
CA LYS A 118 5.72 -6.97 -8.20
C LYS A 118 4.42 -7.71 -8.51
N HIS A 119 3.44 -7.70 -7.60
CA HIS A 119 2.14 -8.31 -7.86
C HIS A 119 1.31 -7.48 -8.85
N TYR A 120 1.64 -6.21 -9.06
CA TYR A 120 1.00 -5.37 -10.06
C TYR A 120 1.54 -5.72 -11.44
N SER A 121 0.63 -6.04 -12.36
CA SER A 121 0.98 -6.36 -13.75
C SER A 121 1.81 -5.26 -14.42
N VAL A 122 1.55 -3.99 -14.06
CA VAL A 122 2.25 -2.83 -14.61
C VAL A 122 3.73 -2.80 -14.22
N LEU A 123 4.09 -3.39 -13.07
CA LEU A 123 5.45 -3.46 -12.54
C LEU A 123 6.17 -4.75 -12.93
N LYS A 124 5.41 -5.82 -13.23
CA LYS A 124 5.96 -7.12 -13.65
C LYS A 124 6.72 -7.05 -14.99
N ASP A 125 6.29 -6.17 -15.89
CA ASP A 125 6.79 -6.11 -17.26
C ASP A 125 7.89 -5.05 -17.47
N VAL A 126 8.36 -4.40 -16.39
CA VAL A 126 9.41 -3.38 -16.45
C VAL A 126 10.64 -3.81 -15.67
N ASN A 127 11.81 -3.32 -16.10
CA ASN A 127 13.08 -3.60 -15.42
C ASN A 127 13.27 -2.68 -14.21
N PHE A 128 12.48 -2.90 -13.17
CA PHE A 128 12.52 -2.14 -11.92
C PHE A 128 13.03 -3.04 -10.78
N THR A 129 14.14 -2.67 -10.15
CA THR A 129 14.79 -3.50 -9.11
C THR A 129 14.56 -2.95 -7.70
N LEU A 130 14.89 -3.78 -6.69
CA LEU A 130 14.86 -3.36 -5.29
C LEU A 130 15.81 -2.17 -5.06
N GLU A 131 16.99 -2.16 -5.68
CA GLU A 131 17.93 -1.04 -5.55
C GLU A 131 17.34 0.26 -6.09
N ASP A 132 16.56 0.19 -7.17
CA ASP A 132 15.88 1.37 -7.70
C ASP A 132 14.77 1.86 -6.77
N TYR A 133 14.00 0.93 -6.17
CA TYR A 133 13.01 1.27 -5.15
C TYR A 133 13.64 1.91 -3.91
N VAL A 134 14.77 1.38 -3.42
CA VAL A 134 15.54 1.94 -2.30
C VAL A 134 16.05 3.35 -2.62
N LYS A 135 16.53 3.59 -3.85
CA LYS A 135 16.94 4.95 -4.28
C LYS A 135 15.75 5.91 -4.26
N LEU A 136 14.60 5.50 -4.80
CA LEU A 136 13.38 6.31 -4.78
C LEU A 136 12.94 6.63 -3.35
N TYR A 137 12.98 5.67 -2.43
CA TYR A 137 12.67 5.91 -1.02
C TYR A 137 13.59 6.95 -0.39
N ASN A 138 14.90 6.84 -0.60
CA ASN A 138 15.86 7.79 -0.05
C ASN A 138 15.68 9.21 -0.59
N GLU A 139 15.29 9.34 -1.85
CA GLU A 139 14.99 10.63 -2.46
C GLU A 139 13.66 11.21 -1.96
N PHE A 140 12.63 10.38 -1.87
CA PHE A 140 11.35 10.75 -1.27
C PHE A 140 11.53 11.28 0.15
N GLU A 141 12.33 10.61 0.99
CA GLU A 141 12.56 11.07 2.36
C GLU A 141 13.21 12.46 2.42
N LYS A 142 14.14 12.76 1.49
CA LYS A 142 14.75 14.09 1.37
C LYS A 142 13.72 15.13 0.94
N SER A 143 12.97 14.85 -0.12
CA SER A 143 11.95 15.74 -0.68
C SER A 143 10.81 16.02 0.30
N ALA A 144 10.34 14.99 1.01
CA ALA A 144 9.30 15.15 2.04
C ALA A 144 9.77 16.01 3.21
N SER A 145 11.07 15.99 3.52
CA SER A 145 11.67 16.80 4.59
C SER A 145 11.89 18.27 4.17
N SER A 146 12.20 18.51 2.89
CA SER A 146 12.40 19.86 2.33
C SER A 146 11.13 20.52 1.78
N LYS A 147 9.97 19.84 1.84
CA LYS A 147 8.69 20.24 1.21
C LYS A 147 8.77 20.39 -0.33
N GLN A 148 9.61 19.59 -0.97
CA GLN A 148 9.79 19.54 -2.43
C GLN A 148 9.22 18.24 -3.00
N LEU A 149 7.98 17.93 -2.64
CA LEU A 149 7.33 16.69 -3.09
C LEU A 149 7.04 16.72 -4.60
N GLU A 150 6.75 17.90 -5.16
CA GLU A 150 6.47 18.07 -6.60
C GLU A 150 7.66 17.64 -7.46
N ASP A 151 8.88 18.09 -7.14
CA ASP A 151 10.10 17.69 -7.85
C ASP A 151 10.32 16.16 -7.83
N PHE A 152 9.99 15.51 -6.71
CA PHE A 152 10.07 14.05 -6.60
C PHE A 152 9.03 13.35 -7.48
N VAL A 153 7.80 13.87 -7.52
CA VAL A 153 6.72 13.32 -8.34
C VAL A 153 7.08 13.41 -9.83
N ASP A 154 7.59 14.55 -10.29
CA ASP A 154 8.01 14.72 -11.68
C ASP A 154 9.12 13.74 -12.06
N LYS A 155 10.10 13.55 -11.16
CA LYS A 155 11.15 12.55 -11.34
C LYS A 155 10.58 11.13 -11.41
N LEU A 156 9.65 10.79 -10.52
CA LEU A 156 9.03 9.47 -10.47
C LEU A 156 8.24 9.18 -11.75
N ILE A 157 7.52 10.17 -12.28
CA ILE A 157 6.85 10.08 -13.58
C ILE A 157 7.86 9.81 -14.69
N HIS A 158 8.99 10.52 -14.71
CA HIS A 158 10.04 10.31 -15.70
C HIS A 158 10.65 8.90 -15.62
N VAL A 159 10.89 8.39 -14.40
CA VAL A 159 11.35 7.01 -14.17
C VAL A 159 10.34 6.02 -14.73
N ALA A 160 9.06 6.18 -14.42
CA ALA A 160 8.00 5.31 -14.91
C ALA A 160 7.95 5.31 -16.46
N GLN A 161 7.95 6.50 -17.08
CA GLN A 161 7.93 6.63 -18.54
C GLN A 161 9.13 5.93 -19.20
N LYS A 162 10.34 6.11 -18.65
CA LYS A 162 11.55 5.46 -19.15
C LYS A 162 11.45 3.93 -19.06
N LEU A 163 10.99 3.42 -17.93
CA LEU A 163 10.83 1.98 -17.72
C LEU A 163 9.90 1.33 -18.74
N TYR A 164 8.79 2.00 -19.09
CA TYR A 164 7.85 1.50 -20.09
C TYR A 164 8.32 1.68 -21.54
N ALA A 165 9.10 2.72 -21.83
CA ALA A 165 9.73 2.84 -23.15
C ALA A 165 10.72 1.69 -23.41
N GLU A 166 11.56 1.38 -22.41
CA GLU A 166 12.55 0.31 -22.50
C GLU A 166 11.94 -1.11 -22.51
N SER A 167 10.74 -1.30 -21.96
CA SER A 167 10.06 -2.59 -22.03
C SER A 167 9.43 -2.82 -23.41
N PHE A 168 8.89 -1.76 -24.02
CA PHE A 168 8.34 -1.80 -25.37
C PHE A 168 9.41 -2.13 -26.41
N ASP A 169 10.57 -1.46 -26.37
CA ASP A 169 11.68 -1.72 -27.31
C ASP A 169 12.20 -3.17 -27.21
N ARG A 170 12.26 -3.73 -26.00
CA ARG A 170 12.63 -5.14 -25.80
C ARG A 170 11.62 -6.11 -26.39
N SER A 171 10.33 -5.80 -26.32
CA SER A 171 9.30 -6.66 -26.91
C SER A 171 9.38 -6.74 -28.43
N GLN A 172 9.83 -5.66 -29.10
CA GLN A 172 10.02 -5.63 -30.55
C GLN A 172 11.34 -6.26 -31.02
N ALA A 173 12.38 -6.27 -30.17
CA ALA A 173 13.66 -6.87 -30.52
C ALA A 173 13.66 -8.42 -30.51
N VAL A 174 12.60 -9.03 -29.96
CA VAL A 174 12.46 -10.49 -29.80
C VAL A 174 11.36 -11.07 -30.70
N SER A 175 10.67 -10.23 -31.48
CA SER A 175 9.66 -10.61 -32.49
C SER A 175 10.24 -10.62 -33.90
#